data_AF-A0A1R1I0I6-F1
#
_entry.id   AF-A0A1R1I0I6-F1
#
_cell.length_a   1.000
_cell.length_b   1.000
_cell.length_c   1.000
_cell.angle_alpha   90.00
_cell.angle_beta   90.00
_cell.angle_gamma   90.00
#
_symmetry.space_group_name_H-M   'P 1'
#
loop_
_entity.id
_entity.type
_entity.pdbx_description
1 polymer ?
#
loop_
_entity_poly.entity_id
_entity_poly.type
_entity_poly.pdbx_seq_one_letter_code
_entity_poly.pdbx_strand_id
1 'polypeptide(L)'
;MYAPERHQTILEQARAHGRVDVRELAELLEVTPETIRRDLTSLERRGLVRRAHGGAIPVERAALASPVTDREGVRTSEKLEIATLALDELPDSGSIIIDAGTTAIRLAELLPSDRE
;
A
#
# COMPACT_ATOMS: atom_id res chain seq x y z
N MET A 1 5.95 17.11 -23.38
CA MET A 1 5.46 15.74 -23.65
C MET A 1 3.94 15.72 -23.63
N TYR A 2 3.29 15.13 -24.63
CA TYR A 2 1.83 15.02 -24.67
C TYR A 2 1.32 13.98 -23.66
N ALA A 3 0.07 14.11 -23.21
CA ALA A 3 -0.49 13.20 -22.20
C ALA A 3 -0.46 11.70 -22.61
N PRO A 4 -0.78 11.30 -23.85
CA PRO A 4 -0.73 9.89 -24.25
C PRO A 4 0.68 9.28 -24.21
N GLU A 5 1.69 10.02 -24.67
CA GLU A 5 3.10 9.61 -24.59
C GLU A 5 3.53 9.43 -23.14
N ARG A 6 3.16 10.40 -22.28
CA ARG A 6 3.47 10.34 -20.86
C ARG A 6 2.81 9.15 -20.16
N HIS A 7 1.54 8.87 -20.50
CA HIS A 7 0.80 7.71 -20.00
C HIS A 7 1.49 6.40 -20.37
N GLN A 8 1.97 6.29 -21.61
CA GLN A 8 2.71 5.13 -22.09
C GLN A 8 3.98 4.92 -21.26
N THR A 9 4.78 5.98 -21.08
CA THR A 9 6.01 5.91 -20.26
C THR A 9 5.70 5.51 -18.81
N ILE A 10 4.67 6.07 -18.19
CA ILE A 10 4.26 5.72 -16.83
C ILE A 10 3.92 4.23 -16.72
N LEU A 11 3.19 3.67 -17.68
CA LEU A 11 2.83 2.25 -17.70
C LEU A 11 4.03 1.34 -17.87
N GLU A 12 4.96 1.71 -18.76
CA GLU A 12 6.21 0.97 -18.96
C GLU A 12 7.05 0.95 -17.69
N GLN A 13 7.21 2.10 -17.03
CA GLN A 13 7.90 2.19 -15.74
C GLN A 13 7.23 1.33 -14.66
N ALA A 14 5.90 1.38 -14.57
CA ALA A 14 5.13 0.60 -13.61
C ALA A 14 5.25 -0.91 -13.86
N ARG A 15 5.27 -1.36 -15.11
CA ARG A 15 5.43 -2.77 -15.47
C ARG A 15 6.86 -3.27 -15.24
N ALA A 16 7.86 -2.46 -15.60
CA ALA A 16 9.27 -2.83 -15.43
C ALA A 16 9.66 -2.95 -13.95
N HIS A 17 9.25 -1.98 -13.12
CA HIS A 17 9.64 -1.92 -11.71
C HIS A 17 8.59 -2.51 -10.75
N GLY A 18 7.39 -2.81 -11.27
CA GLY A 18 6.25 -3.29 -10.49
C GLY A 18 5.53 -2.24 -9.66
N ARG A 19 6.06 -1.01 -9.60
CA ARG A 19 5.45 0.16 -8.97
C ARG A 19 6.09 1.41 -9.53
N VAL A 20 5.40 2.53 -9.37
CA VAL A 20 5.92 3.88 -9.63
C VAL A 20 5.56 4.81 -8.49
N ASP A 21 6.44 5.75 -8.18
CA ASP A 21 6.20 6.86 -7.25
C ASP A 21 5.89 8.17 -7.99
N VAL A 22 5.02 9.00 -7.42
CA VAL A 22 4.61 10.28 -8.01
C VAL A 22 5.78 11.25 -8.14
N ARG A 23 6.66 11.34 -7.13
CA ARG A 23 7.79 12.29 -7.13
C ARG A 23 8.86 11.85 -8.13
N GLU A 24 9.20 10.56 -8.12
CA GLU A 24 10.16 9.99 -9.07
C GLU A 24 9.70 10.18 -10.53
N LEU A 25 8.42 9.93 -10.82
CA LEU A 25 7.86 10.17 -12.15
C LEU A 25 7.83 11.65 -12.52
N ALA A 26 7.55 12.54 -11.57
CA ALA A 26 7.52 13.97 -11.79
C ALA A 26 8.91 14.50 -12.18
N GLU A 27 9.95 14.03 -11.50
CA GLU A 27 11.35 14.34 -11.81
C GLU A 27 11.75 13.76 -13.18
N LEU A 28 11.47 12.47 -13.42
CA LEU A 28 11.82 11.78 -14.67
C LEU A 28 11.17 12.41 -15.91
N LEU A 29 9.93 12.86 -15.79
CA LEU A 29 9.13 13.38 -16.90
C LEU A 29 9.13 14.90 -16.97
N GLU A 30 9.86 15.57 -16.07
CA GLU A 30 9.95 17.02 -15.94
C GLU A 30 8.58 17.71 -15.86
N VAL A 31 7.68 17.15 -15.05
CA VAL A 31 6.33 17.69 -14.80
C VAL A 31 6.07 17.84 -13.30
N THR A 32 4.99 18.52 -12.94
CA THR A 32 4.62 18.63 -11.53
C THR A 32 4.06 17.32 -10.98
N PRO A 33 4.20 17.06 -9.66
CA PRO A 33 3.55 15.93 -9.00
C PRO A 33 2.03 15.89 -9.23
N GLU A 34 1.39 17.05 -9.36
CA GLU A 34 -0.05 17.15 -9.60
C GLU A 34 -0.44 16.65 -11.00
N THR A 35 0.40 16.89 -12.01
CA THR A 35 0.22 16.30 -13.35
C THR A 35 0.28 14.78 -13.29
N ILE A 36 1.28 14.22 -12.61
CA ILE A 36 1.41 12.76 -12.44
C ILE A 36 0.20 12.19 -11.68
N ARG A 37 -0.27 12.84 -10.62
CA ARG A 37 -1.48 12.38 -9.90
C ARG A 37 -2.70 12.33 -10.82
N ARG A 38 -2.89 13.33 -11.70
CA ARG A 38 -3.99 13.34 -12.68
C ARG A 38 -3.84 12.23 -13.72
N ASP A 39 -2.63 12.00 -14.20
CA ASP A 39 -2.35 10.92 -15.14
C ASP A 39 -2.62 9.54 -14.52
N LEU A 40 -2.13 9.30 -13.30
CA LEU A 40 -2.38 8.06 -12.57
C LEU A 40 -3.88 7.87 -12.29
N THR A 41 -4.63 8.93 -11.98
CA THR A 41 -6.10 8.86 -11.87
C THR A 41 -6.74 8.47 -13.21
N SER A 42 -6.26 9.02 -14.33
CA SER A 42 -6.77 8.68 -15.66
C SER A 42 -6.49 7.21 -16.03
N LEU A 43 -5.27 6.74 -15.75
CA LEU A 43 -4.84 5.36 -15.98
C LEU A 43 -5.59 4.36 -15.10
N GLU A 44 -5.85 4.71 -13.83
CA GLU A 44 -6.64 3.89 -12.91
C GLU A 44 -8.10 3.76 -13.37
N ARG A 45 -8.73 4.86 -13.81
CA ARG A 45 -10.10 4.80 -14.38
C ARG A 45 -10.20 3.90 -15.61
N ARG A 46 -9.10 3.71 -16.32
CA ARG A 46 -8.99 2.79 -17.47
C ARG A 46 -8.62 1.37 -17.06
N GLY A 47 -8.42 1.10 -15.77
CA GLY A 47 -8.08 -0.20 -15.23
C GLY A 47 -6.64 -0.64 -15.55
N LEU A 48 -5.73 0.28 -15.90
CA LEU A 48 -4.37 -0.07 -16.32
C LEU A 48 -3.39 -0.10 -15.14
N VAL A 49 -3.67 0.68 -14.10
CA VAL A 49 -2.93 0.71 -12.84
C VAL A 49 -3.89 0.75 -11.66
N ARG A 50 -3.41 0.40 -10.47
CA ARG A 50 -4.10 0.65 -9.19
C ARG A 50 -3.31 1.64 -8.38
N ARG A 51 -3.97 2.66 -7.81
CA ARG A 51 -3.32 3.62 -6.91
C ARG A 51 -2.80 2.92 -5.65
N ALA A 52 -1.63 3.35 -5.20
CA ALA A 52 -1.02 2.94 -3.94
C ALA A 52 -0.52 4.20 -3.20
N HIS A 53 -0.02 4.05 -1.98
CA HIS A 53 0.50 5.18 -1.19
C HIS A 53 1.60 5.91 -1.95
N GLY A 54 1.31 7.14 -2.39
CA GLY A 54 2.25 8.00 -3.12
C GLY A 54 2.46 7.66 -4.60
N GLY A 55 1.78 6.66 -5.15
CA GLY A 55 2.14 6.11 -6.46
C GLY A 55 1.08 5.21 -7.09
N ALA A 56 1.51 4.29 -7.93
CA ALA A 56 0.65 3.28 -8.53
C ALA A 56 1.41 1.97 -8.84
N ILE A 57 0.66 0.88 -8.95
CA ILE A 57 1.15 -0.44 -9.37
C ILE A 57 0.40 -0.89 -10.63
N PRO A 58 1.02 -1.63 -11.56
CA PRO A 58 0.34 -2.15 -12.73
C PRO A 58 -0.76 -3.13 -12.30
N VAL A 59 -1.92 -3.10 -12.97
CA VAL A 59 -3.09 -3.88 -12.57
C VAL A 59 -2.80 -5.39 -12.54
N GLU A 60 -1.93 -5.85 -13.45
CA GLU A 60 -1.48 -7.23 -13.57
C GLU A 60 -0.80 -7.70 -12.28
N ARG A 61 -0.04 -6.82 -11.61
CA ARG A 61 0.59 -7.09 -10.31
C ARG A 61 -0.35 -6.83 -9.15
N ALA A 62 -1.27 -5.88 -9.29
CA ALA A 62 -2.29 -5.61 -8.29
C ALA A 62 -3.26 -6.80 -8.13
N ALA A 63 -3.48 -7.58 -9.18
CA ALA A 63 -4.22 -8.85 -9.13
C ALA A 63 -3.44 -9.97 -8.43
N LEU A 64 -2.10 -9.91 -8.41
CA LEU A 64 -1.24 -10.86 -7.68
C LEU A 64 -1.12 -10.52 -6.19
N ALA A 65 -1.50 -9.33 -5.76
CA ALA A 65 -1.56 -9.00 -4.35
C ALA A 65 -2.73 -9.76 -3.72
N SER A 66 -2.42 -10.85 -3.01
CA SER A 66 -3.43 -11.65 -2.32
C SER A 66 -4.29 -10.75 -1.41
N PRO A 67 -5.63 -10.89 -1.45
CA PRO A 67 -6.56 -10.32 -0.49
C PRO A 67 -6.04 -10.40 0.95
N VAL A 68 -6.49 -9.47 1.81
CA VAL A 68 -6.15 -9.50 3.23
C VAL A 68 -6.52 -10.85 3.85
N THR A 69 -7.69 -11.39 3.49
CA THR A 69 -8.17 -12.74 3.89
C THR A 69 -7.17 -13.84 3.55
N ASP A 70 -6.59 -13.79 2.36
CA ASP A 70 -5.62 -14.80 1.92
C ASP A 70 -4.30 -14.70 2.68
N ARG A 71 -3.98 -13.50 3.20
CA ARG A 71 -2.79 -13.29 4.03
C ARG A 71 -3.02 -13.73 5.47
N GLU A 72 -4.25 -13.85 5.97
CA GLU A 72 -4.52 -14.22 7.37
C GLU A 72 -3.91 -15.58 7.73
N GLY A 73 -3.98 -16.54 6.81
CA GLY A 73 -3.42 -17.88 6.98
C GLY A 73 -1.93 -18.01 6.72
N VAL A 74 -1.24 -16.95 6.28
CA VAL A 74 0.20 -16.98 5.99
C VAL A 74 0.99 -16.58 7.24
N ARG A 75 1.99 -17.38 7.64
CA ARG A 75 2.90 -17.07 8.77
C ARG A 75 2.16 -16.70 10.06
N THR A 76 1.09 -17.43 10.34
CA THR A 76 0.19 -17.11 11.46
C THR A 76 0.90 -17.20 12.81
N SER A 77 1.81 -18.17 12.98
CA SER A 77 2.67 -18.32 14.16
C SER A 77 3.53 -17.09 14.41
N GLU A 78 4.26 -16.63 13.40
CA GLU A 78 5.17 -15.49 13.50
C GLU A 78 4.40 -14.20 13.75
N LYS A 79 3.21 -14.06 13.17
CA LYS A 79 2.33 -12.91 13.44
C LYS A 79 1.84 -12.90 14.88
N LEU A 80 1.50 -14.07 15.44
CA LEU A 80 1.08 -14.18 16.82
C LEU A 80 2.24 -13.88 17.78
N GLU A 81 3.45 -14.34 17.46
CA GLU A 81 4.65 -14.08 18.25
C GLU A 81 5.00 -12.59 18.25
N ILE A 82 4.99 -11.94 17.08
CA ILE A 82 5.16 -10.48 16.97
C ILE A 82 4.08 -9.74 17.76
N ALA A 83 2.82 -10.15 17.64
CA ALA A 83 1.70 -9.52 18.36
C ALA A 83 1.85 -9.67 19.88
N THR A 84 2.31 -10.83 20.36
CA THR A 84 2.51 -11.08 21.79
C THR A 84 3.60 -10.16 22.34
N LEU A 85 4.75 -10.06 21.67
CA LEU A 85 5.82 -9.16 22.08
C LEU A 85 5.41 -7.69 22.02
N ALA A 86 4.60 -7.31 21.03
CA ALA A 86 4.12 -5.94 20.90
C ALA A 86 3.16 -5.50 22.02
N LEU A 87 2.51 -6.42 22.73
CA LEU A 87 1.68 -6.08 23.89
C LEU A 87 2.49 -5.45 25.02
N ASP A 88 3.72 -5.90 25.22
CA ASP A 88 4.61 -5.42 26.27
C ASP A 88 5.12 -3.99 26.00
N GLU A 89 5.02 -3.53 24.75
CA GLU A 89 5.42 -2.19 24.31
C GLU A 89 4.25 -1.18 24.37
N LEU A 90 3.04 -1.62 24.73
CA LEU A 90 1.88 -0.74 24.79
C LEU A 90 1.92 0.12 26.07
N PRO A 91 1.51 1.40 25.98
CA PRO A 91 1.42 2.24 27.15
C PRO A 91 0.29 1.76 28.08
N ASP A 92 0.50 1.90 29.39
CA ASP A 92 -0.52 1.57 30.41
C ASP A 92 -1.78 2.46 30.32
N SER A 93 -1.67 3.64 29.71
CA SER A 93 -2.78 4.58 29.53
C SER A 93 -2.63 5.41 28.25
N GLY A 94 -3.76 5.91 27.75
CA GLY A 94 -3.82 6.78 26.57
C GLY A 94 -4.51 6.13 25.39
N SER A 95 -4.10 6.50 24.18
CA SER A 95 -4.70 6.00 22.95
C SER A 95 -3.62 5.49 22.00
N ILE A 96 -3.89 4.35 21.39
CA ILE A 96 -3.06 3.78 20.33
C ILE A 96 -3.82 3.79 19.00
N ILE A 97 -3.09 3.90 17.90
CA ILE A 97 -3.63 3.73 16.56
C ILE A 97 -3.03 2.46 15.99
N ILE A 98 -3.89 1.55 15.54
CA ILE A 98 -3.49 0.27 14.96
C ILE A 98 -3.69 0.35 13.45
N ASP A 99 -2.63 0.06 12.68
CA ASP A 99 -2.66 0.07 11.23
C ASP A 99 -3.44 -1.13 10.66
N ALA A 100 -3.81 -1.04 9.38
CA ALA A 100 -4.46 -2.14 8.68
C ALA A 100 -3.45 -3.24 8.29
N GLY A 101 -3.72 -4.48 8.70
CA GLY A 101 -2.95 -5.63 8.24
C GLY A 101 -3.12 -6.87 9.11
N THR A 102 -2.86 -8.04 8.54
CA THR A 102 -3.08 -9.32 9.22
C THR A 102 -2.22 -9.55 10.45
N THR A 103 -1.09 -8.83 10.59
CA THR A 103 -0.26 -8.86 11.81
C THR A 103 -0.85 -7.95 12.89
N ALA A 104 -1.26 -6.74 12.49
CA ALA A 104 -1.86 -5.76 13.40
C ALA A 104 -3.21 -6.25 13.96
N ILE A 105 -3.97 -7.01 13.15
CA ILE A 105 -5.19 -7.70 13.60
C ILE A 105 -4.89 -8.68 14.74
N ARG A 106 -3.79 -9.45 14.68
CA ARG A 106 -3.42 -10.35 15.78
C ARG A 106 -3.16 -9.61 17.07
N LEU A 107 -2.51 -8.45 17.02
CA LEU A 107 -2.33 -7.61 18.21
C LEU A 107 -3.67 -7.12 18.74
N ALA A 108 -4.54 -6.61 17.86
CA ALA A 108 -5.87 -6.15 18.25
C ALA A 108 -6.73 -7.26 18.89
N GLU A 109 -6.64 -8.50 18.40
CA GLU A 109 -7.32 -9.67 18.96
C GLU A 109 -6.83 -10.04 20.37
N LEU A 110 -5.57 -9.73 20.71
CA LEU A 110 -4.99 -10.00 22.03
C LEU A 110 -5.24 -8.87 23.04
N LEU A 111 -5.74 -7.71 22.61
CA LEU A 111 -6.02 -6.62 23.53
C LEU A 111 -7.13 -7.02 24.52
N PRO A 112 -6.94 -6.79 25.83
CA PRO A 112 -7.98 -7.05 26.81
C PRO A 112 -9.20 -6.16 26.53
N SER A 113 -10.39 -6.74 26.64
CA SER A 113 -11.65 -6.01 26.49
C SER A 113 -11.99 -5.12 27.71
N ASP A 114 -11.20 -5.19 28.77
CA ASP A 114 -11.45 -4.62 30.10
C ASP A 114 -10.34 -3.66 30.59
N ARG A 115 -9.59 -3.03 29.68
CA ARG A 115 -8.67 -1.94 30.06
C ARG A 115 -9.44 -0.62 30.20
N GLU A 116 -9.42 -0.04 31.41
CA GLU A 116 -9.86 1.35 31.69
C GLU A 116 -8.89 2.39 31.12
#